data_AF-A0A9E2JNG3-F1
#
_entry.id   AF-A0A9E2JNG3-F1
#
_cell.length_a   1.000
_cell.length_b   1.000
_cell.length_c   1.000
_cell.angle_alpha   90.00
_cell.angle_beta   90.00
_cell.angle_gamma   90.00
#
_symmetry.space_group_name_H-M   'P 1'
#
loop_
_entity.id
_entity.type
_entity.pdbx_description
1 polymer ?
#
loop_
_entity_poly.entity_id
_entity_poly.type
_entity_poly.pdbx_seq_one_letter_code
_entity_poly.pdbx_strand_id
1 'polypeptide(L)'
;MSILVLVWGAGLLESFSSISAYLKSYLRDEPQSGQPAGIRAMTRRRVLDLLDQLETNPTVHYDEIYVVGHSLGGVIAVDALAEFGDRNDGVVLFTWGSMLGLVTQQEPLIEAEIAKCYEAPTRLKGWIDIVFAKDMLSSRVPVPRRRTEGGGFGETHARVFAASRSPRLPRGLSIFELASVHDAYFRCEDAMLMLVGPASALPAPDLGTPEAAQTSAAISR
;
A
#
# COMPACT_ATOMS: atom_id res chain seq x y z
N MET A 1 31.92 17.20 -20.13
CA MET A 1 30.65 16.44 -20.08
C MET A 1 30.98 15.12 -19.40
N SER A 2 30.63 14.93 -18.10
CA SER A 2 30.69 13.64 -17.35
C SER A 2 30.48 13.78 -15.82
N ILE A 3 30.38 15.00 -15.26
CA ILE A 3 30.26 15.17 -13.79
C ILE A 3 28.81 15.24 -13.30
N LEU A 4 27.85 15.65 -14.15
CA LEU A 4 26.45 15.86 -13.72
C LEU A 4 25.65 14.56 -13.47
N VAL A 5 26.04 13.44 -14.10
CA VAL A 5 25.32 12.15 -13.98
C VAL A 5 25.62 11.44 -12.64
N LEU A 6 26.81 11.63 -12.07
CA LEU A 6 27.23 10.97 -10.83
C LEU A 6 26.60 11.60 -9.57
N VAL A 7 26.42 12.91 -9.55
CA VAL A 7 25.84 13.63 -8.39
C VAL A 7 24.33 13.36 -8.26
N TRP A 8 23.63 13.24 -9.39
CA TRP A 8 22.20 12.89 -9.41
C TRP A 8 21.92 11.44 -9.01
N GLY A 9 22.81 10.52 -9.39
CA GLY A 9 22.74 9.13 -8.92
C GLY A 9 22.92 9.02 -7.40
N ALA A 10 23.82 9.81 -6.81
CA ALA A 10 24.16 9.72 -5.38
C ALA A 10 22.99 10.07 -4.44
N GLY A 11 22.27 11.18 -4.70
CA GLY A 11 21.15 11.60 -3.83
C GLY A 11 19.94 10.66 -3.90
N LEU A 12 19.66 10.11 -5.08
CA LEU A 12 18.69 9.02 -5.24
C LEU A 12 19.16 7.78 -4.48
N LEU A 13 20.39 7.32 -4.70
CA LEU A 13 20.94 6.14 -4.04
C LEU A 13 20.93 6.24 -2.51
N GLU A 14 21.21 7.42 -1.95
CA GLU A 14 21.15 7.66 -0.50
C GLU A 14 19.72 7.58 0.04
N SER A 15 18.76 8.17 -0.68
CA SER A 15 17.33 8.10 -0.35
C SER A 15 16.81 6.66 -0.45
N PHE A 16 17.14 5.96 -1.53
CA PHE A 16 16.83 4.54 -1.73
C PHE A 16 17.45 3.65 -0.65
N SER A 17 18.71 3.91 -0.28
CA SER A 17 19.43 3.18 0.77
C SER A 17 18.75 3.39 2.13
N SER A 18 18.39 4.62 2.44
CA SER A 18 17.70 4.97 3.69
C SER A 18 16.32 4.31 3.78
N ILE A 19 15.52 4.36 2.71
CA ILE A 19 14.22 3.68 2.63
C ILE A 19 14.40 2.17 2.76
N SER A 20 15.39 1.59 2.07
CA SER A 20 15.66 0.14 2.13
C SER A 20 16.12 -0.30 3.52
N ALA A 21 16.96 0.50 4.18
CA ALA A 21 17.44 0.23 5.53
C ALA A 21 16.29 0.29 6.55
N TYR A 22 15.45 1.32 6.45
CA TYR A 22 14.26 1.43 7.29
C TYR A 22 13.29 0.28 7.03
N LEU A 23 12.97 -0.03 5.77
CA LEU A 23 12.10 -1.16 5.42
C LEU A 23 12.63 -2.48 5.99
N LYS A 24 13.93 -2.76 5.84
CA LYS A 24 14.54 -3.95 6.45
C LYS A 24 14.39 -3.96 7.98
N SER A 25 14.64 -2.82 8.63
CA SER A 25 14.48 -2.71 10.08
C SER A 25 13.03 -2.86 10.52
N TYR A 26 12.10 -2.35 9.73
CA TYR A 26 10.65 -2.48 9.94
C TYR A 26 10.24 -3.95 9.83
N LEU A 27 10.60 -4.63 8.74
CA LEU A 27 10.21 -6.02 8.50
C LEU A 27 10.81 -7.00 9.50
N ARG A 28 12.05 -6.74 9.98
CA ARG A 28 12.68 -7.57 11.02
C ARG A 28 12.07 -7.39 12.40
N ASP A 29 11.55 -6.19 12.68
CA ASP A 29 10.95 -5.82 13.96
C ASP A 29 11.86 -6.11 15.19
N GLU A 30 13.18 -6.03 15.00
CA GLU A 30 14.15 -6.22 16.08
C GLU A 30 14.14 -5.01 17.03
N PRO A 31 14.12 -5.22 18.36
CA PRO A 31 14.23 -4.12 19.32
C PRO A 31 15.52 -3.33 19.13
N GLN A 32 15.42 -2.00 19.08
CA GLN A 32 16.59 -1.13 19.08
C GLN A 32 17.09 -0.91 20.51
N SER A 33 18.39 -0.64 20.67
CA SER A 33 19.01 -0.45 21.99
C SER A 33 18.23 0.56 22.83
N GLY A 34 17.73 0.11 23.98
CA GLY A 34 16.97 0.95 24.92
C GLY A 34 15.44 0.99 24.69
N GLN A 35 14.91 0.25 23.72
CA GLN A 35 13.47 0.11 23.51
C GLN A 35 13.00 -1.34 23.63
N PRO A 36 11.84 -1.60 24.25
CA PRO A 36 11.36 -2.96 24.47
C PRO A 36 10.76 -3.63 23.21
N ALA A 37 10.45 -2.85 22.17
CA ALA A 37 9.78 -3.31 20.96
C ALA A 37 10.51 -2.83 19.69
N GLY A 38 10.36 -3.57 18.60
CA GLY A 38 10.87 -3.18 17.29
C GLY A 38 10.06 -2.05 16.64
N ILE A 39 10.61 -1.48 15.55
CA ILE A 39 9.99 -0.35 14.85
C ILE A 39 8.60 -0.70 14.32
N ARG A 40 8.40 -1.91 13.80
CA ARG A 40 7.10 -2.30 13.24
C ARG A 40 6.05 -2.34 14.33
N ALA A 41 6.30 -3.03 15.45
CA ALA A 41 5.38 -3.09 16.57
C ALA A 41 4.99 -1.68 17.07
N MET A 42 5.97 -0.79 17.24
CA MET A 42 5.70 0.58 17.69
C MET A 42 4.91 1.40 16.68
N THR A 43 5.29 1.34 15.40
CA THR A 43 4.64 2.13 14.34
C THR A 43 3.21 1.65 14.14
N ARG A 44 3.01 0.33 14.10
CA ARG A 44 1.70 -0.29 14.00
C ARG A 44 0.84 0.08 15.20
N ARG A 45 1.38 -0.01 16.42
CA ARG A 45 0.66 0.37 17.64
C ARG A 45 0.21 1.82 17.61
N ARG A 46 1.06 2.74 17.13
CA ARG A 46 0.69 4.17 17.01
C ARG A 46 -0.50 4.39 16.06
N VAL A 47 -0.58 3.66 14.95
CA VAL A 47 -1.72 3.76 14.03
C VAL A 47 -2.97 3.18 14.69
N LEU A 48 -2.85 2.01 15.33
CA LEU A 48 -3.96 1.37 16.05
C LEU A 48 -4.49 2.24 17.18
N ASP A 49 -3.63 2.83 18.00
CA ASP A 49 -4.02 3.73 19.08
C ASP A 49 -4.80 4.96 18.56
N LEU A 50 -4.40 5.49 17.40
CA LEU A 50 -5.13 6.60 16.76
C LEU A 50 -6.51 6.15 16.26
N LEU A 51 -6.59 4.99 15.60
CA LEU A 51 -7.87 4.44 15.13
C LEU A 51 -8.81 4.14 16.30
N ASP A 52 -8.29 3.52 17.37
CA ASP A 52 -9.03 3.26 18.61
C ASP A 52 -9.58 4.56 19.22
N GLN A 53 -8.78 5.63 19.24
CA GLN A 53 -9.21 6.95 19.73
C GLN A 53 -10.32 7.56 18.88
N LEU A 54 -10.28 7.39 17.55
CA LEU A 54 -11.31 7.90 16.65
C LEU A 54 -12.63 7.14 16.78
N GLU A 55 -12.57 5.82 16.94
CA GLU A 55 -13.73 4.94 17.07
C GLU A 55 -14.42 5.07 18.43
N THR A 56 -13.64 5.21 19.50
CA THR A 56 -14.16 5.25 20.89
C THR A 56 -14.52 6.66 21.36
N ASN A 57 -14.38 7.68 20.51
CA ASN A 57 -14.66 9.06 20.88
C ASN A 57 -16.17 9.26 21.14
N PRO A 58 -16.60 9.57 22.38
CA PRO A 58 -18.02 9.71 22.70
C PRO A 58 -18.64 11.02 22.17
N THR A 59 -17.81 11.96 21.71
CA THR A 59 -18.24 13.30 21.28
C THR A 59 -18.31 13.47 19.78
N VAL A 60 -17.57 12.65 19.03
CA VAL A 60 -17.48 12.73 17.57
C VAL A 60 -17.61 11.32 17.02
N HIS A 61 -18.65 11.09 16.24
CA HIS A 61 -18.82 9.85 15.47
C HIS A 61 -18.49 10.14 14.01
N TYR A 62 -17.52 9.42 13.47
CA TYR A 62 -17.16 9.50 12.05
C TYR A 62 -17.95 8.44 11.27
N ASP A 63 -18.67 8.85 10.23
CA ASP A 63 -19.35 7.90 9.34
C ASP A 63 -18.34 7.08 8.52
N GLU A 64 -17.20 7.69 8.20
CA GLU A 64 -16.11 7.12 7.40
C GLU A 64 -14.76 7.62 7.90
N ILE A 65 -13.77 6.73 7.94
CA ILE A 65 -12.38 7.04 8.27
C ILE A 65 -11.51 6.75 7.06
N TYR A 66 -10.85 7.78 6.52
CA TYR A 66 -9.94 7.63 5.37
C TYR A 66 -8.50 7.52 5.86
N VAL A 67 -7.89 6.35 5.65
CA VAL A 67 -6.49 6.10 5.94
C VAL A 67 -5.70 6.25 4.64
N VAL A 68 -4.76 7.19 4.59
CA VAL A 68 -3.93 7.44 3.40
C VAL A 68 -2.48 7.05 3.69
N GLY A 69 -2.03 5.96 3.06
CA GLY A 69 -0.66 5.49 3.11
C GLY A 69 0.11 5.85 1.84
N HIS A 70 1.05 6.79 1.94
CA HIS A 70 1.97 7.12 0.84
C HIS A 70 3.27 6.33 0.98
N SER A 71 3.81 5.82 -0.14
CA SER A 71 5.09 5.09 -0.16
C SER A 71 5.10 3.92 0.83
N LEU A 72 6.08 3.85 1.73
CA LEU A 72 6.14 2.88 2.83
C LEU A 72 4.96 2.99 3.81
N GLY A 73 4.36 4.17 3.94
CA GLY A 73 3.14 4.37 4.72
C GLY A 73 2.00 3.47 4.29
N GLY A 74 1.96 3.05 3.02
CA GLY A 74 1.00 2.04 2.54
C GLY A 74 1.23 0.65 3.17
N VAL A 75 2.49 0.24 3.36
CA VAL A 75 2.84 -1.03 4.03
C VAL A 75 2.43 -0.97 5.50
N ILE A 76 2.73 0.13 6.17
CA ILE A 76 2.38 0.36 7.59
C ILE A 76 0.86 0.38 7.78
N ALA A 77 0.14 1.07 6.90
CA ALA A 77 -1.32 1.15 6.96
C ALA A 77 -1.97 -0.23 6.80
N VAL A 78 -1.52 -1.02 5.83
CA VAL A 78 -2.01 -2.40 5.66
C VAL A 78 -1.72 -3.26 6.88
N ASP A 79 -0.50 -3.21 7.40
CA ASP A 79 -0.08 -3.98 8.59
C ASP A 79 -0.93 -3.62 9.83
N ALA A 80 -1.25 -2.33 10.02
CA ALA A 80 -2.14 -1.89 11.10
C ALA A 80 -3.59 -2.30 10.87
N LEU A 81 -4.15 -2.07 9.68
CA LEU A 81 -5.55 -2.39 9.39
C LEU A 81 -5.84 -3.88 9.38
N ALA A 82 -4.84 -4.69 9.05
CA ALA A 82 -4.88 -6.14 9.17
C ALA A 82 -4.99 -6.61 10.64
N GLU A 83 -4.43 -5.87 11.60
CA GLU A 83 -4.62 -6.11 13.04
C GLU A 83 -5.91 -5.45 13.57
N PHE A 84 -6.34 -4.32 13.00
CA PHE A 84 -7.59 -3.65 13.38
C PHE A 84 -8.83 -4.53 13.13
N GLY A 85 -8.78 -5.37 12.08
CA GLY A 85 -9.63 -6.54 11.92
C GLY A 85 -11.13 -6.22 11.84
N ASP A 86 -11.89 -6.71 12.83
CA ASP A 86 -13.36 -6.68 12.84
C ASP A 86 -13.98 -5.27 12.93
N ARG A 87 -13.15 -4.23 13.02
CA ARG A 87 -13.55 -2.83 13.18
C ARG A 87 -13.37 -2.00 11.90
N ASN A 88 -13.13 -2.67 10.77
CA ASN A 88 -12.81 -2.04 9.49
C ASN A 88 -14.03 -1.54 8.68
N ASP A 89 -15.28 -1.72 9.14
CA ASP A 89 -16.51 -1.41 8.36
C ASP A 89 -16.67 0.07 7.98
N GLY A 90 -16.13 0.97 8.81
CA GLY A 90 -16.09 2.40 8.53
C GLY A 90 -14.85 2.88 7.78
N VAL A 91 -13.87 2.01 7.51
CA VAL A 91 -12.53 2.42 7.05
C VAL A 91 -12.37 2.28 5.54
N VAL A 92 -11.88 3.33 4.89
CA VAL A 92 -11.39 3.28 3.50
C VAL A 92 -9.90 3.49 3.48
N LEU A 93 -9.17 2.58 2.82
CA LEU A 93 -7.73 2.65 2.64
C LEU A 93 -7.39 3.25 1.28
N PHE A 94 -6.54 4.27 1.27
CA PHE A 94 -5.87 4.79 0.09
C PHE A 94 -4.38 4.47 0.15
N THR A 95 -3.84 3.83 -0.88
CA THR A 95 -2.40 3.61 -1.02
C THR A 95 -1.88 4.40 -2.21
N TRP A 96 -0.96 5.33 -1.97
CA TRP A 96 -0.42 6.23 -3.00
C TRP A 96 1.05 5.92 -3.23
N GLY A 97 1.38 5.43 -4.43
CA GLY A 97 2.75 5.06 -4.77
C GLY A 97 3.35 4.02 -3.83
N SER A 98 2.52 3.15 -3.25
CA SER A 98 3.02 2.20 -2.26
C SER A 98 3.94 1.14 -2.89
N MET A 99 4.82 0.58 -2.08
CA MET A 99 5.73 -0.50 -2.49
C MET A 99 5.17 -1.90 -2.19
N LEU A 100 3.86 -2.04 -1.96
CA LEU A 100 3.24 -3.29 -1.49
C LEU A 100 3.57 -4.48 -2.38
N GLY A 101 3.37 -4.38 -3.69
CA GLY A 101 3.67 -5.46 -4.64
C GLY A 101 5.15 -5.87 -4.64
N LEU A 102 6.09 -4.92 -4.56
CA LEU A 102 7.51 -5.22 -4.45
C LEU A 102 7.85 -5.91 -3.13
N VAL A 103 7.31 -5.41 -2.01
CA VAL A 103 7.59 -5.97 -0.68
C VAL A 103 7.02 -7.38 -0.54
N THR A 104 5.82 -7.65 -1.08
CA THR A 104 5.24 -9.02 -1.04
C THR A 104 6.08 -10.07 -1.76
N GLN A 105 6.88 -9.68 -2.75
CA GLN A 105 7.78 -10.63 -3.43
C GLN A 105 8.99 -11.00 -2.57
N GLN A 106 9.39 -10.12 -1.66
CA GLN A 106 10.58 -10.30 -0.82
C GLN A 106 10.23 -10.86 0.56
N GLU A 107 9.08 -10.48 1.10
CA GLU A 107 8.69 -10.76 2.47
C GLU A 107 7.25 -11.29 2.57
N PRO A 108 7.07 -12.59 2.87
CA PRO A 108 5.74 -13.23 2.96
C PRO A 108 4.82 -12.63 4.02
N LEU A 109 5.38 -11.95 5.04
CA LEU A 109 4.61 -11.28 6.08
C LEU A 109 3.62 -10.29 5.49
N ILE A 110 4.04 -9.41 4.56
CA ILE A 110 3.17 -8.36 4.03
C ILE A 110 2.05 -8.94 3.17
N GLU A 111 2.31 -10.01 2.41
CA GLU A 111 1.23 -10.68 1.67
C GLU A 111 0.20 -11.31 2.63
N ALA A 112 0.64 -11.82 3.79
CA ALA A 112 -0.26 -12.31 4.82
C ALA A 112 -1.10 -11.19 5.47
N GLU A 113 -0.52 -10.00 5.69
CA GLU A 113 -1.29 -8.85 6.19
C GLU A 113 -2.31 -8.35 5.15
N ILE A 114 -1.97 -8.33 3.85
CA ILE A 114 -2.93 -8.07 2.77
C ILE A 114 -4.04 -9.14 2.78
N ALA A 115 -3.71 -10.42 2.96
CA ALA A 115 -4.68 -11.51 3.01
C ALA A 115 -5.70 -11.32 4.15
N LYS A 116 -5.25 -10.89 5.34
CA LYS A 116 -6.16 -10.56 6.45
C LYS A 116 -7.18 -9.50 6.06
N CYS A 117 -6.80 -8.47 5.30
CA CYS A 117 -7.74 -7.47 4.79
C CYS A 117 -8.79 -8.03 3.81
N TYR A 118 -8.50 -9.15 3.12
CA TYR A 118 -9.45 -9.85 2.24
C TYR A 118 -10.38 -10.80 3.03
N GLU A 119 -9.84 -11.42 4.06
CA GLU A 119 -10.48 -12.49 4.84
C GLU A 119 -11.26 -11.98 6.06
N ALA A 120 -10.98 -10.77 6.54
CA ALA A 120 -11.62 -10.20 7.73
C ALA A 120 -13.15 -10.29 7.63
N PRO A 121 -13.84 -10.75 8.70
CA PRO A 121 -15.30 -10.79 8.77
C PRO A 121 -15.91 -9.42 8.47
N THR A 122 -15.33 -8.39 9.08
CA THR A 122 -15.61 -6.99 8.77
C THR A 122 -14.52 -6.47 7.84
N ARG A 123 -14.87 -6.31 6.56
CA ARG A 123 -13.91 -5.82 5.55
C ARG A 123 -13.81 -4.30 5.58
N LEU A 124 -12.68 -3.80 5.09
CA LEU A 124 -12.54 -2.41 4.67
C LEU A 124 -13.69 -2.04 3.74
N LYS A 125 -14.30 -0.87 3.97
CA LYS A 125 -15.35 -0.30 3.12
C LYS A 125 -14.86 -0.09 1.69
N GLY A 126 -13.57 0.18 1.53
CA GLY A 126 -12.90 0.22 0.23
C GLY A 126 -11.38 0.26 0.35
N TRP A 127 -10.70 -0.13 -0.73
CA TRP A 127 -9.26 0.05 -0.89
C TRP A 127 -8.95 0.58 -2.28
N ILE A 128 -8.47 1.83 -2.34
CA ILE A 128 -8.09 2.53 -3.56
C ILE A 128 -6.57 2.63 -3.66
N ASP A 129 -5.99 1.85 -4.56
CA ASP A 129 -4.55 1.88 -4.84
C ASP A 129 -4.25 2.75 -6.06
N ILE A 130 -3.36 3.72 -5.91
CA ILE A 130 -2.99 4.69 -6.95
C ILE A 130 -1.50 4.58 -7.22
N VAL A 131 -1.16 4.27 -8.47
CA VAL A 131 0.21 3.98 -8.91
C VAL A 131 0.49 4.66 -10.23
N PHE A 132 1.44 5.59 -10.26
CA PHE A 132 1.90 6.18 -11.51
C PHE A 132 2.78 5.20 -12.29
N ALA A 133 2.53 5.06 -13.59
CA ALA A 133 3.28 4.14 -14.44
C ALA A 133 4.80 4.43 -14.51
N LYS A 134 5.22 5.66 -14.17
CA LYS A 134 6.64 6.08 -14.17
C LYS A 134 7.25 6.14 -12.77
N ASP A 135 6.48 5.85 -11.72
CA ASP A 135 6.99 5.85 -10.36
C ASP A 135 7.72 4.53 -10.07
N MET A 136 9.06 4.59 -10.12
CA MET A 136 9.94 3.43 -9.92
C MET A 136 9.98 2.91 -8.48
N LEU A 137 9.46 3.66 -7.51
CA LEU A 137 9.39 3.26 -6.11
C LEU A 137 8.08 2.55 -5.75
N SER A 138 7.12 2.58 -6.68
CA SER A 138 5.78 2.07 -6.45
C SER A 138 5.52 0.75 -7.16
N SER A 139 4.50 0.06 -6.68
CA SER A 139 3.98 -1.16 -7.27
C SER A 139 2.50 -1.28 -6.95
N ARG A 140 1.78 -1.92 -7.87
CA ARG A 140 0.37 -2.23 -7.67
C ARG A 140 0.20 -3.18 -6.49
N VAL A 141 -0.81 -2.94 -5.67
CA VAL A 141 -1.21 -3.91 -4.65
C VAL A 141 -1.56 -5.26 -5.33
N PRO A 142 -0.92 -6.36 -4.91
CA PRO A 142 -1.24 -7.67 -5.44
C PRO A 142 -2.57 -8.15 -4.88
N VAL A 143 -3.22 -9.07 -5.58
CA VAL A 143 -4.24 -9.92 -4.95
C VAL A 143 -3.47 -11.00 -4.18
N PRO A 144 -3.67 -11.14 -2.85
CA PRO A 144 -2.88 -12.07 -2.06
C PRO A 144 -3.14 -13.51 -2.51
N ARG A 145 -2.14 -14.37 -2.35
CA ARG A 145 -2.27 -15.83 -2.55
C ARG A 145 -2.70 -16.50 -1.25
N ARG A 146 -3.59 -17.48 -1.37
CA ARG A 146 -3.98 -18.35 -0.25
C ARG A 146 -2.79 -19.18 0.19
N ARG A 147 -2.61 -19.39 1.49
CA ARG A 147 -1.64 -20.37 1.99
C ARG A 147 -2.22 -21.78 1.89
N THR A 148 -1.41 -22.71 1.41
CA THR A 148 -1.75 -24.14 1.42
C THR A 148 -1.45 -24.76 2.78
N GLU A 149 -2.02 -25.93 3.07
CA GLU A 149 -1.74 -26.68 4.32
C GLU A 149 -0.24 -26.99 4.51
N GLY A 150 0.52 -27.09 3.41
CA GLY A 150 1.97 -27.27 3.41
C GLY A 150 2.79 -25.98 3.56
N GLY A 151 2.15 -24.83 3.81
CA GLY A 151 2.82 -23.53 3.96
C GLY A 151 3.26 -22.86 2.67
N GLY A 152 2.93 -23.43 1.50
CA GLY A 152 3.20 -22.84 0.19
C GLY A 152 2.12 -21.84 -0.25
N PHE A 153 2.36 -21.15 -1.36
CA PHE A 153 1.36 -20.28 -1.98
C PHE A 153 0.48 -21.06 -2.96
N GLY A 154 -0.82 -20.96 -2.77
CA GLY A 154 -1.86 -21.53 -3.63
C GLY A 154 -2.48 -20.49 -4.55
N GLU A 155 -3.75 -20.68 -4.87
CA GLU A 155 -4.52 -19.77 -5.72
C GLU A 155 -4.66 -18.37 -5.10
N THR A 156 -4.80 -17.36 -5.97
CA THR A 156 -5.10 -16.00 -5.52
C THR A 156 -6.53 -15.90 -4.98
N HIS A 157 -6.74 -14.97 -4.05
CA HIS A 157 -8.10 -14.65 -3.60
C HIS A 157 -8.95 -14.11 -4.76
N ALA A 158 -10.27 -14.22 -4.65
CA ALA A 158 -11.15 -13.43 -5.50
C ALA A 158 -10.89 -11.94 -5.23
N ARG A 159 -10.88 -11.12 -6.28
CA ARG A 159 -10.69 -9.68 -6.15
C ARG A 159 -11.93 -9.06 -5.48
N VAL A 160 -11.76 -8.56 -4.25
CA VAL A 160 -12.82 -7.89 -3.48
C VAL A 160 -12.66 -6.38 -3.38
N PHE A 161 -11.54 -5.84 -3.87
CA PHE A 161 -11.25 -4.41 -3.94
C PHE A 161 -11.04 -3.96 -5.38
N ALA A 162 -11.19 -2.67 -5.66
CA ALA A 162 -10.93 -2.10 -6.97
C ALA A 162 -9.51 -2.42 -7.46
N ALA A 163 -9.34 -2.55 -8.78
CA ALA A 163 -8.00 -2.66 -9.36
C ALA A 163 -7.23 -1.34 -9.17
N SER A 164 -5.90 -1.44 -9.03
CA SER A 164 -5.02 -0.27 -8.94
C SER A 164 -5.23 0.67 -10.12
N ARG A 165 -5.31 1.97 -9.83
CA ARG A 165 -5.49 3.01 -10.83
C ARG A 165 -4.16 3.66 -11.17
N SER A 166 -4.00 4.02 -12.44
CA SER A 166 -2.84 4.74 -12.93
C SER A 166 -3.27 6.06 -13.58
N PRO A 167 -3.53 7.11 -12.76
CA PRO A 167 -3.92 8.41 -13.28
C PRO A 167 -2.79 9.04 -14.11
N ARG A 168 -3.15 10.09 -14.85
CA ARG A 168 -2.15 10.86 -15.60
C ARG A 168 -1.28 11.66 -14.64
N LEU A 169 0.00 11.80 -14.96
CA LEU A 169 0.89 12.66 -14.20
C LEU A 169 0.40 14.11 -14.26
N PRO A 170 0.49 14.86 -13.14
CA PRO A 170 0.22 16.30 -13.14
C PRO A 170 1.00 17.02 -14.25
N ARG A 171 0.36 18.04 -14.85
CA ARG A 171 1.01 18.87 -15.87
C ARG A 171 2.19 19.62 -15.25
N GLY A 172 3.27 19.79 -16.02
CA GLY A 172 4.45 20.55 -15.61
C GLY A 172 5.54 19.74 -14.91
N LEU A 173 5.36 18.44 -14.70
CA LEU A 173 6.44 17.55 -14.27
C LEU A 173 7.35 17.19 -15.44
N SER A 174 8.63 17.47 -15.30
CA SER A 174 9.64 17.07 -16.28
C SER A 174 9.91 15.57 -16.18
N ILE A 175 10.12 14.91 -17.34
CA ILE A 175 10.48 13.48 -17.40
C ILE A 175 11.78 13.15 -16.67
N PHE A 176 12.61 14.16 -16.40
CA PHE A 176 13.88 14.02 -15.69
C PHE A 176 13.70 14.09 -14.17
N GLU A 177 12.55 14.51 -13.66
CA GLU A 177 12.28 14.60 -12.22
C GLU A 177 11.65 13.29 -11.70
N LEU A 178 12.23 12.14 -12.02
CA LEU A 178 11.70 10.82 -11.64
C LEU A 178 11.48 10.66 -10.12
N ALA A 179 12.35 11.26 -9.29
CA ALA A 179 12.15 11.32 -7.84
C ALA A 179 10.87 12.08 -7.46
N SER A 180 10.59 13.18 -8.16
CA SER A 180 9.40 14.01 -7.92
C SER A 180 8.11 13.32 -8.35
N VAL A 181 8.18 12.32 -9.24
CA VAL A 181 7.00 11.54 -9.63
C VAL A 181 6.45 10.79 -8.43
N HIS A 182 7.32 10.30 -7.54
CA HIS A 182 6.88 9.62 -6.32
C HIS A 182 6.18 10.56 -5.34
N ASP A 183 6.50 11.86 -5.36
CA ASP A 183 5.81 12.87 -4.55
C ASP A 183 4.60 13.51 -5.27
N ALA A 184 4.43 13.22 -6.56
CA ALA A 184 3.38 13.84 -7.39
C ALA A 184 1.96 13.41 -7.00
N TYR A 185 1.78 12.38 -6.17
CA TYR A 185 0.44 11.93 -5.72
C TYR A 185 -0.30 13.03 -4.97
N PHE A 186 0.39 13.83 -4.15
CA PHE A 186 -0.19 14.96 -3.42
C PHE A 186 -0.68 16.10 -4.35
N ARG A 187 -0.27 16.07 -5.61
CA ARG A 187 -0.67 17.04 -6.65
C ARG A 187 -1.57 16.40 -7.71
N CYS A 188 -1.94 15.13 -7.54
CA CYS A 188 -2.78 14.39 -8.46
C CYS A 188 -4.25 14.71 -8.17
N GLU A 189 -4.85 15.55 -9.02
CA GLU A 189 -6.26 15.93 -8.89
C GLU A 189 -7.18 14.70 -8.81
N ASP A 190 -6.98 13.71 -9.70
CA ASP A 190 -7.76 12.47 -9.68
C ASP A 190 -7.69 11.75 -8.32
N ALA A 191 -6.50 11.69 -7.69
CA ALA A 191 -6.32 11.06 -6.38
C ALA A 191 -6.97 11.88 -5.25
N MET A 192 -6.78 13.20 -5.29
CA MET A 192 -7.30 14.11 -4.26
C MET A 192 -8.83 14.19 -4.29
N LEU A 193 -9.45 14.22 -5.48
CA LEU A 193 -10.90 14.26 -5.62
C LEU A 193 -11.58 13.01 -5.02
N MET A 194 -10.91 11.85 -5.06
CA MET A 194 -11.42 10.64 -4.41
C MET A 194 -11.43 10.74 -2.88
N LEU A 195 -10.62 11.60 -2.26
CA LEU A 195 -10.65 11.83 -0.80
C LEU A 195 -11.78 12.76 -0.35
N VAL A 196 -12.37 13.53 -1.25
CA VAL A 196 -13.39 14.54 -0.92
C VAL A 196 -14.81 13.98 -1.07
N GLY A 197 -14.99 12.92 -1.86
CA GLY A 197 -16.27 12.24 -2.04
C GLY A 197 -16.54 11.20 -0.95
N PRO A 198 -17.82 10.79 -0.77
CA PRO A 198 -18.17 9.68 0.12
C PRO A 198 -17.67 8.34 -0.43
N ALA A 199 -17.49 7.34 0.43
CA ALA A 199 -16.97 6.03 0.00
C ALA A 199 -17.85 5.37 -1.08
N SER A 200 -19.16 5.65 -1.07
CA SER A 200 -20.11 5.15 -2.08
C SER A 200 -19.86 5.67 -3.50
N ALA A 201 -19.08 6.75 -3.66
CA ALA A 201 -18.69 7.30 -4.95
C ALA A 201 -17.35 6.74 -5.45
N LEU A 202 -16.67 5.93 -4.65
CA LEU A 202 -15.38 5.35 -5.00
C LEU A 202 -15.52 4.19 -5.99
N PRO A 203 -14.45 3.89 -6.76
CA PRO A 203 -14.44 2.75 -7.65
C PRO A 203 -14.80 1.44 -6.95
N ALA A 204 -15.76 0.71 -7.53
CA ALA A 204 -16.13 -0.63 -7.07
C ALA A 204 -15.10 -1.67 -7.54
N PRO A 205 -15.08 -2.87 -6.92
CA PRO A 205 -14.28 -3.99 -7.40
C PRO A 205 -14.63 -4.29 -8.87
N ASP A 206 -13.61 -4.37 -9.71
CA ASP A 206 -13.77 -4.91 -11.05
C ASP A 206 -13.90 -6.42 -10.91
N LEU A 207 -15.14 -6.89 -10.80
CA LEU A 207 -15.45 -8.30 -10.60
C LEU A 207 -15.08 -9.16 -11.81
N GLY A 208 -14.66 -8.56 -12.93
CA GLY A 208 -14.21 -9.24 -14.14
C GLY A 208 -15.25 -10.26 -14.65
N THR A 209 -15.86 -10.01 -15.80
CA THR A 209 -16.30 -11.14 -16.61
C THR A 209 -15.11 -12.09 -16.82
N PRO A 210 -15.28 -13.41 -16.70
CA PRO A 210 -14.18 -14.37 -16.64
C PRO A 210 -13.49 -14.48 -18.01
N GLU A 211 -12.59 -13.55 -18.33
CA GLU A 211 -11.92 -13.49 -19.63
C GLU A 211 -10.48 -12.96 -19.53
N ALA A 212 -9.67 -13.55 -18.65
CA ALA A 212 -8.21 -13.33 -18.67
C ALA A 212 -7.38 -14.50 -18.10
N ALA A 213 -7.91 -15.73 -18.10
CA ALA A 213 -7.15 -16.93 -17.74
C ALA A 213 -6.33 -17.51 -18.91
N GLN A 214 -6.23 -16.82 -20.05
CA GLN A 214 -5.54 -17.30 -21.25
C GLN A 214 -4.38 -16.39 -21.67
N THR A 215 -3.41 -16.13 -20.79
CA THR A 215 -2.11 -15.60 -21.25
C THR A 215 -0.93 -16.01 -20.35
N SER A 216 -0.96 -17.21 -19.77
CA SER A 216 0.20 -17.77 -19.06
C SER A 216 0.70 -19.11 -19.63
N ALA A 217 0.14 -19.59 -20.75
CA ALA A 217 0.57 -20.84 -21.40
C ALA A 217 1.54 -20.63 -22.57
N ALA A 218 1.96 -19.39 -22.87
CA ALA A 218 2.77 -19.09 -24.06
C ALA A 218 4.26 -18.84 -23.78
N ILE A 219 4.75 -19.00 -22.55
CA ILE A 219 6.19 -18.93 -22.24
C ILE A 219 6.62 -20.22 -21.54
N SER A 220 6.52 -21.32 -22.27
CA SER A 220 7.22 -22.58 -22.00
C SER A 220 7.17 -23.42 -23.27
N ARG A 221 7.98 -23.03 -24.26
CA ARG A 221 8.59 -23.92 -25.27
C ARG A 221 9.94 -23.36 -25.65
#